data_AF-A0AAP0LX87-F1
#
_entry.id   AF-A0AAP0LX87-F1
#
_cell.length_a   1.000
_cell.length_b   1.000
_cell.length_c   1.000
_cell.angle_alpha   90.00
_cell.angle_beta   90.00
_cell.angle_gamma   90.00
#
_symmetry.space_group_name_H-M   'P 1'
#
loop_
_entity.id
_entity.type
_entity.pdbx_description
1 polymer ?
#
loop_
_entity_poly.entity_id
_entity_poly.type
_entity_poly.pdbx_seq_one_letter_code
_entity_poly.pdbx_strand_id
1 'polypeptide(L)'
;MATLKKIPLVLMGCGGVGRQLLQHIVSCRSLHANLGVHLRVVGVSDSKSLVVASDVFTKEFNDNLLSEICRLKADHSSLSTLISGFGGECQVFLDSDLRGKLSEIASLLGISTGLAFVDCSASSETVEILTQAVDLGCCIVLANKKPLTSTMVITLQGFLIW
;
A
#
# COMPACT_ATOMS: atom_id res chain seq x y z
N MET A 1 -1.89 -2.78 -29.47
CA MET A 1 -2.10 -1.96 -28.26
C MET A 1 -1.28 -2.56 -27.15
N ALA A 2 -0.37 -1.79 -26.52
CA ALA A 2 0.35 -2.28 -25.35
C ALA A 2 -0.68 -2.58 -24.25
N THR A 3 -0.60 -3.77 -23.67
CA THR A 3 -1.48 -4.16 -22.57
C THR A 3 -1.12 -3.34 -21.34
N LEU A 4 -2.11 -2.69 -20.74
CA LEU A 4 -1.95 -1.89 -19.52
C LEU A 4 -1.44 -2.79 -18.38
N LYS A 5 -0.21 -2.55 -17.92
CA LYS A 5 0.38 -3.30 -16.80
C LYS A 5 -0.23 -2.82 -15.49
N LYS A 6 -1.07 -3.66 -14.88
CA LYS A 6 -1.65 -3.39 -13.55
C LYS A 6 -0.66 -3.78 -12.47
N ILE A 7 -0.22 -2.82 -11.67
CA ILE A 7 0.71 -3.04 -10.54
C ILE A 7 -0.10 -2.90 -9.25
N PRO A 8 -0.45 -4.00 -8.56
CA PRO A 8 -1.07 -3.90 -7.24
C PRO A 8 -0.08 -3.31 -6.25
N LEU A 9 -0.58 -2.44 -5.37
CA LEU A 9 0.22 -1.92 -4.28
C LEU A 9 -0.56 -1.81 -2.97
N VAL A 10 0.15 -2.06 -1.88
CA VAL A 10 -0.27 -1.75 -0.51
C VAL A 10 0.61 -0.63 0.02
N LEU A 11 0.00 0.48 0.43
CA LEU A 11 0.69 1.60 1.04
C LEU A 11 0.73 1.43 2.55
N MET A 12 1.92 1.32 3.12
CA MET A 12 2.12 1.33 4.57
C MET A 12 2.45 2.74 5.05
N GLY A 13 1.60 3.30 5.90
CA GLY A 13 1.79 4.63 6.46
C GLY A 13 1.16 5.73 5.62
N CYS A 14 -0.06 6.14 5.98
CA CYS A 14 -0.78 7.25 5.38
C CYS A 14 -0.53 8.60 6.11
N GLY A 15 0.75 8.93 6.34
CA GLY A 15 1.21 10.22 6.87
C GLY A 15 1.33 11.29 5.79
N GLY A 16 2.23 12.27 5.97
CA GLY A 16 2.47 13.31 4.96
C GLY A 16 2.90 12.74 3.60
N VAL A 17 3.91 11.86 3.61
CA VAL A 17 4.44 11.22 2.38
C VAL A 17 3.38 10.32 1.73
N GLY A 18 2.75 9.44 2.51
CA GLY A 18 1.75 8.51 2.00
C GLY A 18 0.55 9.21 1.37
N ARG A 19 0.02 10.26 2.00
CA ARG A 19 -1.07 11.06 1.43
C ARG A 19 -0.68 11.73 0.12
N GLN A 20 0.52 12.34 0.07
CA GLN A 20 0.99 12.98 -1.15
C GLN A 20 1.12 11.97 -2.30
N LEU A 21 1.61 10.77 -2.00
CA LEU A 21 1.70 9.69 -2.98
C LEU A 21 0.31 9.28 -3.50
N LEU A 22 -0.69 9.10 -2.62
CA LEU A 22 -2.05 8.77 -3.05
C LEU A 22 -2.64 9.88 -3.94
N GLN A 23 -2.49 11.14 -3.55
CA GLN A 23 -2.93 12.29 -4.36
C GLN A 23 -2.23 12.35 -5.72
N HIS A 24 -0.93 12.05 -5.77
CA HIS A 24 -0.18 11.95 -7.02
C HIS A 24 -0.66 10.80 -7.90
N ILE A 25 -0.95 9.63 -7.33
CA ILE A 25 -1.49 8.48 -8.07
C ILE A 25 -2.78 8.87 -8.78
N VAL A 26 -3.71 9.50 -8.05
CA VAL A 26 -5.00 9.98 -8.59
C VAL A 26 -4.78 11.04 -9.67
N SER A 27 -4.00 12.07 -9.36
CA SER A 27 -3.77 13.20 -10.28
C SER A 27 -3.03 12.80 -11.56
N CYS A 28 -2.20 11.76 -11.51
CA CYS A 28 -1.38 11.30 -12.63
C CYS A 28 -1.96 10.06 -13.35
N ARG A 29 -3.20 9.63 -13.07
CA ARG A 29 -3.82 8.44 -13.71
C ARG A 29 -3.71 8.45 -15.24
N SER A 30 -4.04 9.58 -15.87
CA SER A 30 -3.96 9.72 -17.33
C SER A 30 -2.52 9.58 -17.85
N LEU A 31 -1.54 10.12 -17.12
CA LEU A 31 -0.13 9.97 -17.46
C LEU A 31 0.31 8.51 -17.32
N HIS A 32 -0.04 7.83 -16.22
CA HIS A 32 0.27 6.42 -16.03
C HIS A 32 -0.34 5.56 -17.15
N ALA A 33 -1.59 5.82 -17.53
CA ALA A 33 -2.25 5.13 -18.62
C ALA A 33 -1.52 5.34 -19.97
N ASN A 34 -1.07 6.57 -20.26
CA ASN A 34 -0.26 6.86 -21.44
C ASN A 34 1.10 6.14 -21.43
N LEU A 35 1.66 5.88 -20.25
CA LEU A 35 2.87 5.08 -20.06
C LEU A 35 2.59 3.55 -20.02
N GLY A 36 1.34 3.13 -20.19
CA GLY A 36 0.95 1.72 -20.18
C GLY A 36 0.96 1.08 -18.79
N VAL A 37 0.85 1.87 -17.72
CA VAL A 37 0.85 1.39 -16.32
C VAL A 37 -0.43 1.82 -15.60
N HIS A 38 -0.92 0.96 -14.71
CA HIS A 38 -2.01 1.27 -13.79
C HIS A 38 -1.65 0.87 -12.37
N LEU A 39 -1.46 1.86 -11.50
CA LEU A 39 -1.15 1.64 -10.09
C LEU A 39 -2.44 1.28 -9.33
N ARG A 40 -2.63 -0.01 -9.05
CA ARG A 40 -3.83 -0.55 -8.42
C ARG A 40 -3.68 -0.51 -6.91
N VAL A 41 -4.21 0.52 -6.24
CA VAL A 41 -4.14 0.61 -4.78
C VAL A 41 -5.14 -0.38 -4.18
N VAL A 42 -4.64 -1.44 -3.55
CA VAL A 42 -5.47 -2.51 -2.96
C VAL A 42 -5.50 -2.45 -1.44
N GLY A 43 -4.62 -1.67 -0.82
CA GLY A 43 -4.66 -1.44 0.62
C GLY A 43 -3.87 -0.21 1.05
N VAL A 44 -4.30 0.40 2.16
CA VAL A 44 -3.64 1.53 2.82
C VAL A 44 -3.69 1.30 4.32
N SER A 45 -2.54 1.37 4.99
CA SER A 45 -2.46 1.31 6.45
C SER A 45 -1.98 2.60 7.10
N ASP A 46 -2.37 2.78 8.35
CA ASP A 46 -1.71 3.67 9.31
C ASP A 46 -1.20 2.85 10.51
N SER A 47 -0.81 3.54 11.59
CA SER A 47 -0.26 2.87 12.77
C SER A 47 -1.27 2.07 13.59
N LYS A 48 -2.58 2.09 13.23
CA LYS A 48 -3.64 1.45 14.02
C LYS A 48 -4.55 0.55 13.19
N SER A 49 -4.56 0.73 11.88
CA SER A 49 -5.53 0.09 11.02
C SER A 49 -5.03 -0.10 9.59
N LEU A 50 -5.59 -1.10 8.92
CA LEU A 50 -5.40 -1.40 7.51
C LEU A 50 -6.76 -1.40 6.83
N VAL A 51 -6.89 -0.61 5.77
CA VAL A 51 -8.03 -0.66 4.85
C VAL A 51 -7.60 -1.47 3.64
N VAL A 52 -8.38 -2.44 3.22
CA VAL A 52 -8.12 -3.32 2.08
C VAL A 52 -9.32 -3.35 1.14
N ALA A 53 -9.10 -3.45 -0.16
CA ALA A 53 -10.17 -3.69 -1.12
C ALA A 53 -10.92 -4.99 -0.77
N SER A 54 -12.25 -5.03 -0.99
CA SER A 54 -13.05 -6.20 -0.60
C SER A 54 -12.59 -7.50 -1.28
N ASP A 55 -12.03 -7.39 -2.48
CA ASP A 55 -11.33 -8.44 -3.22
C ASP A 55 -10.06 -7.87 -3.85
N VAL A 56 -8.89 -8.29 -3.35
CA VAL A 56 -7.58 -7.76 -3.77
C VAL A 56 -7.15 -8.20 -5.17
N PHE A 57 -7.78 -9.24 -5.74
CA PHE A 57 -7.48 -9.70 -7.09
C PHE A 57 -8.13 -8.84 -8.16
N THR A 58 -9.40 -8.48 -7.94
CA THR A 58 -10.22 -7.83 -8.98
C THR A 58 -10.53 -6.37 -8.69
N LYS A 59 -10.54 -5.95 -7.42
CA LYS A 59 -10.92 -4.60 -7.01
C LYS A 59 -9.71 -3.75 -6.61
N GLU A 60 -9.98 -2.45 -6.52
CA GLU A 60 -9.05 -1.42 -6.09
C GLU A 60 -9.81 -0.28 -5.41
N PHE A 61 -9.08 0.62 -4.76
CA PHE A 61 -9.67 1.86 -4.27
C PHE A 61 -9.90 2.82 -5.42
N ASN A 62 -11.16 3.24 -5.59
CA ASN A 62 -11.52 4.30 -6.51
C ASN A 62 -11.01 5.66 -6.00
N ASP A 63 -10.98 6.65 -6.90
CA ASP A 63 -10.41 7.97 -6.60
C ASP A 63 -11.18 8.71 -5.48
N ASN A 64 -12.48 8.43 -5.30
CA ASN A 64 -13.28 8.99 -4.21
C ASN A 64 -12.84 8.45 -2.84
N LEU A 65 -12.64 7.13 -2.74
CA LEU A 65 -12.15 6.48 -1.53
C LEU A 65 -10.72 6.92 -1.20
N LEU A 66 -9.84 7.02 -2.21
CA LEU A 66 -8.49 7.54 -2.02
C LEU A 66 -8.47 8.99 -1.53
N SER A 67 -9.35 9.83 -2.08
CA SER A 67 -9.52 11.22 -1.65
C SER A 67 -10.03 11.30 -0.21
N GLU A 68 -10.97 10.44 0.16
CA GLU A 68 -11.51 10.38 1.53
C GLU A 68 -10.46 9.92 2.55
N ILE A 69 -9.70 8.88 2.22
CA ILE A 69 -8.55 8.44 3.02
C ILE A 69 -7.60 9.61 3.26
N CYS A 70 -7.28 10.37 2.21
CA CYS A 70 -6.41 11.54 2.32
C CYS A 70 -7.01 12.62 3.23
N ARG A 71 -8.31 12.91 3.09
CA ARG A 71 -9.04 13.88 3.93
C ARG A 71 -9.02 13.49 5.39
N LEU A 72 -9.44 12.27 5.73
CA LEU A 72 -9.45 11.76 7.10
C LEU A 72 -8.06 11.84 7.75
N LYS A 73 -7.01 11.48 7.01
CA LYS A 73 -5.65 11.53 7.53
C LYS A 73 -5.08 12.95 7.61
N ALA A 74 -5.59 13.90 6.83
CA ALA A 74 -5.27 15.32 6.98
C ALA A 74 -5.90 15.89 8.26
N ASP A 75 -7.12 15.44 8.60
CA ASP A 75 -7.83 15.79 9.84
C ASP A 75 -7.31 15.02 11.07
N HIS A 76 -6.12 14.39 10.97
CA HIS A 76 -5.50 13.57 12.01
C HIS A 76 -6.37 12.40 12.53
N SER A 77 -7.41 12.03 11.78
CA SER A 77 -8.28 10.91 12.12
C SER A 77 -7.63 9.56 11.79
N SER A 78 -8.16 8.49 12.39
CA SER A 78 -7.73 7.11 12.15
C SER A 78 -8.45 6.52 10.94
N LEU A 79 -7.80 5.63 10.17
CA LEU A 79 -8.51 4.90 9.11
C LEU A 79 -9.58 3.95 9.66
N SER A 80 -9.51 3.58 10.94
CA SER A 80 -10.56 2.83 11.62
C SER A 80 -11.93 3.53 11.58
N THR A 81 -12.01 4.83 11.36
CA THR A 81 -13.30 5.54 11.20
C THR A 81 -14.02 5.14 9.90
N LEU A 82 -13.32 4.55 8.94
CA LEU A 82 -13.90 4.08 7.66
C LEU A 82 -14.72 2.79 7.79
N ILE A 83 -14.78 2.17 8.98
CA ILE A 83 -15.51 0.90 9.23
C ILE A 83 -16.98 0.94 8.76
N SER A 84 -17.61 2.13 8.67
CA SER A 84 -19.03 2.30 8.34
C SER A 84 -19.33 3.06 7.04
N GLY A 85 -18.32 3.56 6.31
CA GLY A 85 -18.54 4.63 5.32
C GLY A 85 -18.76 4.23 3.86
N PHE A 86 -18.23 3.08 3.41
CA PHE A 86 -18.03 2.81 1.96
C PHE A 86 -18.72 1.55 1.41
N GLY A 87 -19.95 1.25 1.84
CA GLY A 87 -20.85 0.35 1.10
C GLY A 87 -20.31 -1.04 0.73
N GLY A 88 -19.35 -1.59 1.48
CA GLY A 88 -18.73 -2.88 1.20
C GLY A 88 -17.60 -2.88 0.15
N GLU A 89 -17.12 -1.71 -0.29
CA GLU A 89 -15.99 -1.61 -1.23
C GLU A 89 -14.64 -1.95 -0.59
N CYS A 90 -14.52 -1.76 0.73
CA CYS A 90 -13.33 -2.04 1.51
C CYS A 90 -13.62 -2.75 2.83
N GLN A 91 -12.63 -3.47 3.33
CA GLN A 91 -12.59 -4.10 4.66
C GLN A 91 -11.57 -3.36 5.52
N VAL A 92 -11.87 -3.18 6.80
CA VAL A 92 -10.97 -2.50 7.76
C VAL A 92 -10.53 -3.50 8.83
N PHE A 93 -9.22 -3.61 9.02
CA PHE A 93 -8.58 -4.45 10.02
C PHE A 93 -7.86 -3.57 11.04
N LEU A 94 -7.81 -4.02 12.29
CA LEU A 94 -7.19 -3.31 13.41
C LEU A 94 -5.87 -3.97 13.83
N ASP A 95 -5.14 -3.32 14.74
CA ASP A 95 -3.75 -3.58 15.13
C ASP A 95 -3.36 -5.06 15.31
N SER A 96 -4.18 -5.89 15.97
CA SER A 96 -3.87 -7.31 16.19
C SER A 96 -3.83 -8.14 14.89
N ASP A 97 -4.58 -7.73 13.88
CA ASP A 97 -4.82 -8.51 12.65
C ASP A 97 -4.05 -7.96 11.44
N LEU A 98 -3.46 -6.77 11.60
CA LEU A 98 -2.76 -6.00 10.57
C LEU A 98 -1.66 -6.82 9.89
N ARG A 99 -0.75 -7.40 10.69
CA ARG A 99 0.39 -8.17 10.18
C ARG A 99 -0.04 -9.46 9.46
N GLY A 100 -0.99 -10.19 10.05
CA GLY A 100 -1.54 -11.40 9.45
C GLY A 100 -2.19 -11.12 8.10
N LYS A 101 -2.95 -10.02 8.00
CA LYS A 101 -3.60 -9.61 6.75
C LYS A 101 -2.63 -9.12 5.69
N LEU A 102 -1.61 -8.35 6.05
CA LEU A 102 -0.55 -7.96 5.10
C LEU A 102 0.18 -9.20 4.55
N SER A 103 0.50 -10.17 5.39
CA SER A 103 1.14 -11.43 4.98
C SER A 103 0.24 -12.28 4.06
N GLU A 104 -1.06 -12.32 4.35
CA GLU A 104 -2.06 -12.99 3.50
C GLU A 104 -2.10 -12.35 2.10
N ILE A 105 -2.19 -11.01 2.03
CA ILE A 105 -2.20 -10.28 0.75
C ILE A 105 -0.88 -10.50 -0.02
N ALA A 106 0.25 -10.49 0.67
CA ALA A 106 1.57 -10.78 0.08
C ALA A 106 1.61 -12.18 -0.54
N SER A 107 1.11 -13.19 0.17
CA SER A 107 1.08 -14.58 -0.31
C SER A 107 0.17 -14.73 -1.54
N LEU A 108 -0.96 -14.01 -1.57
CA LEU A 108 -1.93 -14.08 -2.67
C LEU A 108 -1.42 -13.40 -3.96
N LEU A 109 -0.77 -12.24 -3.82
CA LEU A 109 -0.47 -11.35 -4.96
C LEU A 109 1.02 -11.25 -5.31
N GLY A 110 1.94 -11.66 -4.44
CA GLY A 110 3.39 -11.48 -4.61
C GLY A 110 3.91 -12.06 -5.91
N ILE A 111 4.02 -13.40 -5.99
CA ILE A 111 4.52 -14.10 -7.19
C ILE A 111 3.59 -13.92 -8.40
N SER A 112 2.27 -13.89 -8.18
CA SER A 112 1.27 -13.92 -9.26
C SER A 112 1.13 -12.59 -10.00
N THR A 113 1.32 -11.46 -9.32
CA THR A 113 1.05 -10.12 -9.88
C THR A 113 2.17 -9.11 -9.66
N GLY A 114 3.18 -9.44 -8.86
CA GLY A 114 4.25 -8.52 -8.49
C GLY A 114 3.75 -7.41 -7.57
N LEU A 115 3.04 -7.77 -6.50
CA LEU A 115 2.54 -6.83 -5.49
C LEU A 115 3.67 -5.93 -4.98
N ALA A 116 3.43 -4.62 -4.95
CA ALA A 116 4.34 -3.65 -4.37
C ALA A 116 3.93 -3.26 -2.94
N PHE A 117 4.81 -3.46 -1.97
CA PHE A 117 4.70 -2.84 -0.65
C PHE A 117 5.42 -1.50 -0.66
N VAL A 118 4.68 -0.42 -0.43
CA VAL A 118 5.22 0.94 -0.38
C VAL A 118 5.29 1.40 1.07
N ASP A 119 6.48 1.43 1.67
CA ASP A 119 6.69 1.90 3.05
C ASP A 119 6.91 3.41 3.09
N CYS A 120 5.84 4.13 3.40
CA CYS A 120 5.84 5.54 3.74
C CYS A 120 5.68 5.78 5.25
N SER A 121 5.89 4.77 6.08
CA SER A 121 5.89 4.89 7.52
C SER A 121 7.16 5.56 8.05
N ALA A 122 7.17 5.85 9.35
CA ALA A 122 8.37 6.26 10.07
C ALA A 122 8.79 5.24 11.13
N SER A 123 8.30 3.99 11.04
CA SER A 123 8.52 2.95 12.06
C SER A 123 9.62 1.95 11.63
N SER A 124 10.29 1.33 12.59
CA SER A 124 11.14 0.15 12.33
C SER A 124 10.36 -1.16 12.42
N GLU A 125 9.11 -1.12 12.88
CA GLU A 125 8.23 -2.30 13.01
C GLU A 125 7.81 -2.88 11.65
N THR A 126 8.07 -2.17 10.54
CA THR A 126 7.79 -2.64 9.18
C THR A 126 8.82 -3.64 8.68
N VAL A 127 9.99 -3.78 9.32
CA VAL A 127 11.10 -4.62 8.82
C VAL A 127 10.66 -6.08 8.64
N GLU A 128 9.98 -6.67 9.62
CA GLU A 128 9.59 -8.08 9.56
C GLU A 128 8.61 -8.36 8.40
N ILE A 129 7.60 -7.51 8.22
CA ILE A 129 6.63 -7.69 7.13
C ILE A 129 7.26 -7.42 5.75
N LEU A 130 8.20 -6.48 5.67
CA LEU A 130 8.94 -6.19 4.43
C LEU A 130 9.84 -7.36 4.03
N THR A 131 10.58 -7.94 4.96
CA THR A 131 11.39 -9.14 4.70
C THR A 131 10.51 -10.30 4.23
N GLN A 132 9.41 -10.56 4.93
CA GLN A 132 8.47 -11.60 4.54
C GLN A 132 7.87 -11.36 3.15
N ALA A 133 7.53 -10.11 2.82
CA ALA A 133 6.99 -9.76 1.51
C ALA A 133 8.01 -10.02 0.38
N VAL A 134 9.31 -9.77 0.61
CA VAL A 134 10.39 -10.12 -0.33
C VAL A 134 10.42 -11.63 -0.58
N ASP A 135 10.37 -12.43 0.48
CA ASP A 135 10.37 -13.90 0.38
C ASP A 135 9.15 -14.43 -0.40
N LEU A 136 8.03 -13.68 -0.36
CA LEU A 136 6.81 -13.97 -1.10
C LEU A 136 6.79 -13.38 -2.52
N GLY A 137 7.92 -12.86 -3.01
CA GLY A 137 8.06 -12.33 -4.38
C GLY A 137 7.44 -10.95 -4.58
N CYS A 138 7.18 -10.20 -3.52
CA CYS A 138 6.70 -8.82 -3.61
C CYS A 138 7.85 -7.85 -3.95
N CYS A 139 7.51 -6.73 -4.59
CA CYS A 139 8.40 -5.59 -4.76
C CYS A 139 8.31 -4.68 -3.54
N ILE A 140 9.44 -4.15 -3.06
CA ILE A 140 9.49 -3.23 -1.94
C ILE A 140 9.91 -1.84 -2.42
N VAL A 141 9.13 -0.82 -2.05
CA VAL A 141 9.42 0.59 -2.31
C VAL A 141 9.47 1.31 -0.97
N LEU A 142 10.59 1.97 -0.66
CA LEU A 142 10.77 2.62 0.65
C LEU A 142 10.94 4.13 0.49
N ALA A 143 10.12 4.89 1.22
CA ALA A 143 10.45 6.24 1.64
C ALA A 143 11.04 6.26 3.07
N ASN A 144 10.74 5.23 3.85
CA ASN A 144 11.31 5.00 5.17
C ASN A 144 12.75 4.47 5.09
N LYS A 145 13.70 5.20 5.65
CA LYS A 145 15.14 4.82 5.63
C LYS A 145 15.51 3.85 6.75
N LYS A 146 14.73 3.78 7.84
CA LYS A 146 15.07 2.98 9.03
C LYS A 146 15.34 1.51 8.69
N PRO A 147 14.53 0.83 7.85
CA PRO A 147 14.76 -0.57 7.49
C PRO A 147 16.10 -0.85 6.80
N LEU A 148 16.72 0.17 6.18
CA LEU A 148 18.00 0.06 5.48
C LEU A 148 19.20 0.40 6.37
N THR A 149 19.01 1.23 7.39
CA THR A 149 20.09 1.80 8.19
C THR A 149 20.25 1.19 9.58
N SER A 150 19.20 0.55 10.11
CA SER A 150 19.33 -0.28 11.32
C SER A 150 19.97 -1.63 10.97
N THR A 151 20.78 -2.20 11.87
CA THR A 151 21.49 -3.49 11.75
C THR A 151 20.79 -4.47 10.79
N MET A 152 21.41 -4.65 9.62
CA MET A 152 20.86 -5.20 8.37
C MET A 152 20.11 -6.54 8.54
N VAL A 153 18.84 -6.58 8.12
CA VAL A 153 18.10 -7.85 7.92
C VAL A 153 17.48 -7.95 6.52
N ILE A 154 17.34 -6.84 5.77
CA ILE A 154 16.67 -6.90 4.47
C ILE A 154 17.69 -7.10 3.35
N THR A 155 17.70 -8.29 2.75
CA THR A 155 18.39 -8.56 1.48
C THR A 155 17.48 -8.10 0.35
N LEU A 156 17.94 -7.15 -0.47
CA LEU A 156 17.09 -6.37 -1.36
C LEU A 156 17.44 -6.62 -2.83
N GLN A 157 16.46 -7.06 -3.63
CA GLN A 157 16.55 -7.06 -5.09
C GLN A 157 15.70 -5.93 -5.67
N GLY A 158 16.37 -4.89 -6.21
CA GLY A 158 15.77 -3.82 -7.01
C GLY A 158 15.15 -2.67 -6.21
N PHE A 159 15.81 -1.50 -6.18
CA PHE A 159 15.28 -0.26 -5.61
C PHE A 159 14.99 0.79 -6.68
N LEU A 160 13.87 1.49 -6.53
CA LEU A 160 13.79 2.92 -6.82
C LEU A 160 13.73 3.66 -5.47
N ILE A 161 14.73 4.49 -5.20
CA ILE A 161 14.73 5.47 -4.11
C ILE A 161 14.28 6.79 -4.75
N TRP A 162 13.25 7.43 -4.20
CA TRP A 162 12.82 8.79 -4.56
C TRP A 162 13.12 9.74 -3.40
#